data_AF-A0A2E9CZY3-F1
#
_entry.id   AF-A0A2E9CZY3-F1
#
_cell.length_a   1.000
_cell.length_b   1.000
_cell.length_c   1.000
_cell.angle_alpha   90.00
_cell.angle_beta   90.00
_cell.angle_gamma   90.00
#
_symmetry.space_group_name_H-M   'P 1'
#
loop_
_entity.id
_entity.type
_entity.pdbx_description
1 polymer ?
#
loop_
_entity_poly.entity_id
_entity_poly.type
_entity_poly.pdbx_seq_one_letter_code
_entity_poly.pdbx_strand_id
1 'polypeptide(L)'
;MDFYYMELPSYISIVICALVGLVLLFIKFSKFEVSITITNYLITFSLATVLLQVLIVVYYSQSNEIGSFSMFYNIVNLFVLTFLYIYRNEMRLNYYLYWSFALFFLMGMEIRAIQTLGLGLN
;
A
#
# COMPACT_ATOMS: atom_id res chain seq x y z
N MET A 1 4.15 0.59 -22.62
CA MET A 1 4.76 -0.39 -21.68
C MET A 1 4.47 0.02 -20.24
N ASP A 2 4.41 1.33 -19.97
CA ASP A 2 4.19 1.90 -18.63
C ASP A 2 2.91 1.41 -17.95
N PHE A 3 1.83 1.18 -18.72
CA PHE A 3 0.59 0.62 -18.17
C PHE A 3 0.80 -0.74 -17.48
N TYR A 4 1.57 -1.66 -18.09
CA TYR A 4 1.74 -3.01 -17.55
C TYR A 4 2.71 -3.07 -16.38
N TYR A 5 3.72 -2.21 -16.36
CA TYR A 5 4.79 -2.26 -15.36
C TYR A 5 4.60 -1.26 -14.22
N MET A 6 3.85 -0.18 -14.42
CA MET A 6 3.61 0.82 -13.38
C MET A 6 2.16 0.85 -12.95
N GLU A 7 1.24 1.05 -13.89
CA GLU A 7 -0.16 1.32 -13.54
C GLU A 7 -0.87 0.06 -13.05
N LEU A 8 -0.74 -1.06 -13.76
CA LEU A 8 -1.43 -2.31 -13.43
C LEU A 8 -1.04 -2.87 -12.05
N PRO A 9 0.25 -3.00 -11.68
CA PRO A 9 0.63 -3.40 -10.33
C PRO A 9 0.10 -2.45 -9.25
N SER A 10 0.09 -1.15 -9.55
CA SER A 10 -0.42 -0.12 -8.66
C SER A 10 -1.93 -0.21 -8.47
N TYR A 11 -2.71 -0.38 -9.55
CA TYR A 11 -4.15 -0.59 -9.45
C TYR A 11 -4.52 -1.85 -8.68
N ILE A 12 -3.79 -2.95 -8.88
CA ILE A 12 -4.01 -4.20 -8.13
C ILE A 12 -3.77 -3.96 -6.64
N SER A 13 -2.65 -3.35 -6.29
CA SER A 13 -2.30 -3.05 -4.89
C SER A 13 -3.29 -2.09 -4.23
N ILE A 14 -3.71 -1.04 -4.95
CA ILE A 14 -4.73 -0.07 -4.52
C ILE A 14 -6.03 -0.79 -4.17
N VAL A 15 -6.53 -1.64 -5.07
CA VAL A 15 -7.81 -2.35 -4.88
C VAL A 15 -7.72 -3.30 -3.69
N ILE A 16 -6.61 -4.02 -3.54
CA ILE A 16 -6.40 -4.94 -2.41
C ILE A 16 -6.36 -4.16 -1.09
N CYS A 17 -5.59 -3.08 -1.02
CA CYS A 17 -5.51 -2.23 0.18
C CYS A 17 -6.87 -1.61 0.52
N ALA A 18 -7.63 -1.14 -0.48
CA ALA A 18 -8.95 -0.57 -0.30
C ALA A 18 -9.93 -1.61 0.27
N LEU A 19 -9.99 -2.80 -0.34
CA LEU A 19 -10.91 -3.86 0.07
C LEU A 19 -10.57 -4.37 1.48
N VAL A 20 -9.30 -4.67 1.75
CA VAL A 20 -8.89 -5.15 3.09
C VAL A 20 -9.09 -4.04 4.13
N GLY A 21 -8.75 -2.79 3.81
CA GLY A 21 -9.00 -1.63 4.68
C GLY A 21 -10.48 -1.47 5.03
N LEU A 22 -11.37 -1.60 4.05
CA LEU A 22 -12.83 -1.55 4.25
C LEU A 22 -13.35 -2.72 5.08
N VAL A 23 -12.86 -3.94 4.83
CA VAL A 23 -13.24 -5.12 5.61
C VAL A 23 -12.85 -4.95 7.08
N LEU A 24 -11.63 -4.47 7.36
CA LEU A 24 -11.17 -4.20 8.73
C LEU A 24 -12.03 -3.15 9.44
N LEU A 25 -12.37 -2.08 8.72
CA LEU A 25 -13.23 -1.02 9.23
C LEU A 25 -14.64 -1.55 9.53
N PHE A 26 -15.20 -2.35 8.63
CA PHE A 26 -16.49 -2.99 8.81
C PHE A 26 -16.49 -3.94 10.02
N ILE A 27 -15.45 -4.76 10.20
CA ILE A 27 -15.31 -5.64 11.38
C ILE A 27 -15.32 -4.81 12.67
N LYS A 28 -14.58 -3.69 12.70
CA LYS A 28 -14.53 -2.79 13.86
C LYS A 28 -15.92 -2.24 14.24
N PHE A 29 -16.72 -1.83 13.26
CA PHE A 29 -18.05 -1.25 13.52
C PHE A 29 -19.13 -2.30 13.76
N SER A 30 -19.02 -3.46 13.11
CA SER A 30 -20.05 -4.51 13.16
C SER A 30 -19.90 -5.47 14.34
N LYS A 31 -18.89 -5.29 15.21
CA LYS A 31 -18.60 -6.14 16.38
C LYS A 31 -18.46 -7.64 16.06
N PHE A 32 -18.12 -8.00 14.82
CA PHE A 32 -17.89 -9.40 14.46
C PHE A 32 -16.58 -9.89 15.06
N GLU A 33 -16.61 -11.06 15.70
CA GLU A 33 -15.42 -11.74 16.19
C GLU A 33 -14.77 -12.53 15.04
N VAL A 34 -13.93 -11.85 14.26
CA VAL A 34 -13.12 -12.49 13.22
C VAL A 34 -11.77 -12.87 13.81
N SER A 35 -11.31 -14.10 13.52
CA SER A 35 -10.02 -14.56 14.03
C SER A 35 -8.87 -13.64 13.60
N ILE A 36 -8.06 -13.23 14.57
CA ILE A 36 -6.89 -12.37 14.36
C ILE A 36 -5.91 -12.99 13.35
N THR A 37 -5.83 -14.32 13.31
CA THR A 37 -4.97 -15.05 12.38
C THR A 37 -5.36 -14.81 10.92
N ILE A 38 -6.65 -14.92 10.58
CA ILE A 38 -7.14 -14.62 9.22
C ILE A 38 -6.87 -13.16 8.87
N THR A 39 -7.12 -12.25 9.81
CA THR A 39 -6.90 -10.83 9.60
C THR A 39 -5.42 -10.50 9.36
N ASN A 40 -4.51 -11.13 10.11
CA ASN A 40 -3.08 -11.00 9.88
C ASN A 40 -2.67 -11.49 8.49
N TYR A 41 -3.21 -12.61 8.01
CA TYR A 41 -2.94 -13.07 6.64
C TYR A 41 -3.40 -12.05 5.59
N LEU A 42 -4.58 -11.47 5.74
CA LEU A 42 -5.07 -10.42 4.82
C LEU A 42 -4.19 -9.17 4.83
N ILE A 43 -3.77 -8.72 6.02
CA ILE A 43 -2.89 -7.55 6.17
C ILE A 43 -1.54 -7.84 5.54
N THR A 44 -0.89 -8.95 5.91
CA THR A 44 0.43 -9.30 5.38
C THR A 44 0.41 -9.49 3.86
N PHE A 45 -0.66 -10.08 3.31
CA PHE A 45 -0.87 -10.17 1.88
C PHE A 45 -0.95 -8.77 1.23
N SER A 46 -1.72 -7.84 1.80
CA SER A 46 -1.84 -6.47 1.30
C SER A 46 -0.50 -5.71 1.37
N LEU A 47 0.26 -5.87 2.44
CA LEU A 47 1.59 -5.26 2.56
C LEU A 47 2.57 -5.85 1.55
N ALA A 48 2.48 -7.15 1.26
CA ALA A 48 3.31 -7.81 0.27
C ALA A 48 3.00 -7.32 -1.16
N THR A 49 1.73 -7.02 -1.48
CA THR A 49 1.37 -6.47 -2.79
C THR A 49 1.93 -5.06 -2.99
N VAL A 50 1.88 -4.22 -1.96
CA VAL A 50 2.50 -2.88 -1.99
C VAL A 50 4.02 -3.01 -2.17
N LEU A 51 4.66 -3.90 -1.42
CA LEU A 51 6.11 -4.11 -1.54
C LEU A 51 6.50 -4.56 -2.95
N LEU A 52 5.78 -5.53 -3.51
CA LEU A 52 6.02 -6.01 -4.88
C LEU A 52 5.79 -4.90 -5.91
N GLN A 53 4.71 -4.14 -5.77
CA GLN A 53 4.40 -3.00 -6.64
C GLN A 53 5.55 -1.99 -6.64
N VAL A 54 6.05 -1.56 -5.48
CA VAL A 54 7.14 -0.59 -5.40
C VAL A 54 8.41 -1.16 -6.03
N LEU A 55 8.75 -2.43 -5.77
CA LEU A 55 9.94 -3.07 -6.34
C LEU A 55 9.89 -3.13 -7.86
N ILE A 56 8.72 -3.43 -8.44
CA ILE A 56 8.52 -3.44 -9.90
C ILE A 56 8.72 -2.03 -10.47
N VAL A 57 8.14 -1.00 -9.85
CA VAL A 57 8.29 0.39 -10.30
C VAL A 57 9.74 0.85 -10.22
N VAL A 58 10.44 0.55 -9.11
CA VAL A 58 11.86 0.88 -8.95
C VAL A 58 12.71 0.17 -9.99
N TYR A 59 12.45 -1.10 -10.28
CA TYR A 59 13.16 -1.84 -11.33
C TYR A 59 12.94 -1.20 -12.71
N TYR A 60 11.70 -0.86 -13.05
CA TYR A 60 11.39 -0.21 -14.32
C TYR A 60 12.05 1.17 -14.46
N SER A 61 12.19 1.91 -13.35
CA SER A 61 12.78 3.26 -13.31
C SER A 61 14.25 3.30 -13.70
N GLN A 62 14.96 2.18 -13.62
CA GLN A 62 16.38 2.12 -13.98
C GLN A 62 16.60 2.30 -15.48
N SER A 63 15.58 2.00 -16.30
CA SER A 63 15.66 2.03 -17.76
C SER A 63 14.75 3.08 -18.40
N ASN A 64 13.83 3.67 -17.63
CA ASN A 64 12.83 4.62 -18.12
C ASN A 64 12.64 5.76 -17.11
N GLU A 65 12.46 6.98 -17.61
CA GLU A 65 12.19 8.13 -16.75
C GLU A 65 10.72 8.19 -16.35
N ILE A 66 10.44 7.96 -15.07
CA ILE A 66 9.08 7.87 -14.52
C ILE A 66 8.57 9.23 -13.98
N GLY A 67 9.49 10.15 -13.71
CA GLY A 67 9.23 11.41 -13.00
C GLY A 67 9.60 11.32 -11.52
N SER A 68 10.26 12.37 -11.02
CA SER A 68 10.80 12.42 -9.65
C SER A 68 9.71 12.37 -8.57
N PHE A 69 8.51 12.92 -8.85
CA PHE A 69 7.40 12.89 -7.90
C PHE A 69 6.81 11.49 -7.73
N SER A 70 6.60 10.74 -8.81
CA SER A 70 6.09 9.36 -8.71
C SER A 70 7.07 8.47 -7.93
N MET A 71 8.38 8.62 -8.20
CA MET A 71 9.44 7.91 -7.47
C MET A 71 9.41 8.24 -5.97
N PHE A 72 9.21 9.51 -5.61
CA PHE A 72 9.12 9.94 -4.21
C PHE A 72 7.98 9.23 -3.46
N TYR A 73 6.77 9.17 -4.00
CA TYR A 73 5.65 8.50 -3.32
C TYR A 73 5.90 6.99 -3.15
N ASN A 74 6.54 6.33 -4.12
CA ASN A 74 6.93 4.92 -4.00
C ASN A 74 8.00 4.71 -2.90
N ILE A 75 8.97 5.62 -2.77
CA ILE A 75 9.96 5.57 -1.67
C ILE A 75 9.28 5.77 -0.32
N VAL A 76 8.35 6.72 -0.20
CA VAL A 76 7.59 6.93 1.03
C VAL A 76 6.80 5.66 1.42
N ASN A 77 6.25 4.91 0.45
CA ASN A 77 5.62 3.62 0.73
C ASN A 77 6.59 2.64 1.41
N LEU A 78 7.86 2.54 0.98
CA LEU A 78 8.85 1.69 1.64
C LEU A 78 9.14 2.13 3.09
N PHE A 79 9.22 3.43 3.33
CA PHE A 79 9.37 3.96 4.70
C PHE A 79 8.17 3.59 5.56
N VAL A 80 6.96 3.74 5.03
CA VAL A 80 5.72 3.41 5.75
C VAL A 80 5.66 1.92 6.05
N LEU A 81 5.98 1.05 5.09
CA LEU A 81 6.06 -0.40 5.33
C LEU A 81 7.06 -0.74 6.45
N THR A 82 8.20 -0.06 6.48
CA THR A 82 9.21 -0.22 7.54
C THR A 82 8.65 0.21 8.90
N PHE A 83 7.98 1.36 8.97
CA PHE A 83 7.34 1.82 10.21
C PHE A 83 6.23 0.89 10.68
N LEU A 84 5.40 0.37 9.77
CA LEU A 84 4.35 -0.59 10.12
C LEU A 84 4.94 -1.90 10.67
N TYR A 85 6.09 -2.32 10.17
CA TYR A 85 6.80 -3.48 10.72
C TYR A 85 7.35 -3.21 12.13
N ILE A 86 7.98 -2.05 12.34
CA ILE A 86 8.55 -1.64 13.63
C ILE A 86 7.45 -1.49 14.68
N TYR A 87 6.40 -0.74 14.36
CA TYR A 87 5.31 -0.40 15.29
C TYR A 87 4.17 -1.44 15.35
N ARG A 88 4.39 -2.65 14.83
CA ARG A 88 3.33 -3.67 14.73
C ARG A 88 2.73 -4.07 16.09
N ASN A 89 3.50 -3.94 17.17
CA ASN A 89 3.05 -4.33 18.51
C ASN A 89 2.13 -3.26 19.11
N GLU A 90 2.47 -2.00 18.88
CA GLU A 90 1.73 -0.81 19.27
C GLU A 90 0.39 -0.75 18.52
N MET A 91 0.37 -1.23 17.28
CA MET A 91 -0.85 -1.33 16.47
C MET A 91 -1.92 -2.26 17.08
N ARG A 92 -1.58 -3.12 18.06
CA ARG A 92 -2.53 -4.05 18.70
C ARG A 92 -3.57 -3.36 19.58
N LEU A 93 -3.33 -2.12 20.04
CA LEU A 93 -4.26 -1.39 20.92
C LEU A 93 -5.64 -1.16 20.27
N ASN A 94 -5.66 -0.73 19.01
CA ASN A 94 -6.87 -0.63 18.19
C ASN A 94 -6.67 -1.33 16.86
N TYR A 95 -6.34 -2.63 16.95
CA TYR A 95 -5.89 -3.47 15.84
C TYR A 95 -6.62 -3.23 14.52
N TYR A 96 -7.93 -3.45 14.45
CA TYR A 96 -8.68 -3.32 13.19
C TYR A 96 -8.68 -1.88 12.63
N LEU A 97 -8.79 -0.88 13.49
CA LEU A 97 -8.91 0.53 13.08
C LEU A 97 -7.55 1.08 12.61
N TYR A 98 -6.48 0.78 13.33
CA TYR A 98 -5.15 1.22 12.94
C TYR A 98 -4.67 0.55 11.66
N TRP A 99 -4.89 -0.76 11.51
CA TRP A 99 -4.55 -1.45 10.26
C TRP A 99 -5.41 -0.99 9.08
N SER A 100 -6.69 -0.69 9.30
CA SER A 100 -7.54 -0.11 8.26
C SER A 100 -7.00 1.22 7.75
N PHE A 101 -6.67 2.16 8.66
CA PHE A 101 -6.09 3.45 8.26
C PHE A 101 -4.71 3.33 7.64
N ALA A 102 -3.87 2.40 8.11
CA ALA A 102 -2.58 2.13 7.48
C ALA A 102 -2.74 1.68 6.02
N LEU A 103 -3.68 0.78 5.74
CA LEU A 103 -3.94 0.31 4.37
C LEU A 103 -4.55 1.40 3.49
N PHE A 104 -5.46 2.23 4.01
CA PHE A 104 -5.98 3.38 3.26
C PHE A 104 -4.91 4.43 2.98
N PHE A 105 -3.97 4.62 3.90
CA PHE A 105 -2.84 5.51 3.69
C PHE A 105 -1.95 4.98 2.56
N LEU A 106 -1.56 3.70 2.58
CA LEU A 106 -0.78 3.06 1.50
C LEU A 106 -1.49 3.15 0.14
N MET A 107 -2.80 2.87 0.12
CA MET A 107 -3.65 3.06 -1.06
C MET A 107 -3.58 4.50 -1.59
N GLY A 108 -3.73 5.50 -0.71
CA GLY A 108 -3.68 6.91 -1.09
C GLY A 108 -2.32 7.32 -1.67
N MET A 109 -1.25 6.78 -1.12
CA MET A 109 0.11 7.00 -1.61
C MET A 109 0.34 6.41 -3.00
N GLU A 110 -0.17 5.20 -3.26
CA GLU A 110 -0.12 4.58 -4.60
C GLU A 110 -0.94 5.37 -5.63
N ILE A 111 -2.13 5.87 -5.26
CA ILE A 111 -2.92 6.75 -6.15
C ILE A 111 -2.13 8.01 -6.51
N ARG A 112 -1.46 8.63 -5.52
CA ARG A 112 -0.62 9.81 -5.76
C ARG A 112 0.59 9.48 -6.64
N ALA A 113 1.19 8.31 -6.48
CA ALA A 113 2.28 7.85 -7.33
C ALA A 113 1.85 7.75 -8.80
N ILE A 114 0.66 7.21 -9.10
CA ILE A 114 0.10 7.14 -10.46
C ILE A 114 -0.22 8.55 -10.99
N GLN A 115 -0.89 9.38 -10.21
CA GLN A 115 -1.30 10.73 -10.64
C GLN A 115 -0.14 11.66 -10.95
N THR A 116 1.05 11.35 -10.44
CA THR A 116 2.26 12.16 -10.61
C THR A 116 3.29 11.53 -11.54
N LEU A 117 2.89 10.51 -12.31
CA LEU A 117 3.68 9.97 -13.42
C LEU A 117 4.02 11.08 -14.42
N GLY A 118 5.28 11.13 -14.86
CA GLY A 118 5.79 12.12 -15.80
C GLY A 118 5.97 13.53 -15.24
N LEU A 119 5.59 13.79 -13.99
CA LEU A 119 5.87 15.07 -13.35
C LEU A 119 7.30 15.11 -12.81
N GLY A 120 7.97 16.25 -12.99
CA GLY A 120 9.34 16.43 -12.55
C GLY A 120 10.35 15.64 -13.40
N LEU A 121 10.02 15.41 -14.67
CA LEU A 121 10.97 15.14 -15.75
C LEU A 121 11.63 16.47 -16.14
N ASN A 122 12.95 16.49 -16.25
CA ASN A 122 13.74 17.65 -16.70
C ASN A 122 14.40 17.35 -18.04
#